data_AF-A0A382NYU0-F1
#
_entry.id   AF-A0A382NYU0-F1
#
_cell.length_a   1.000
_cell.length_b   1.000
_cell.length_c   1.000
_cell.angle_alpha   90.00
_cell.angle_beta   90.00
_cell.angle_gamma   90.00
#
_symmetry.space_group_name_H-M   'P 1'
#
loop_
_entity.id
_entity.type
_entity.pdbx_description
1 polymer ?
#
loop_
_entity_poly.entity_id
_entity_poly.type
_entity_poly.pdbx_seq_one_letter_code
_entity_poly.pdbx_strand_id
1 'polypeptide(L)'
;HELAHAIRELRKEVPGVKLGIHVHNDGGLAVANTLRAIEEGVIQVQGTINGIGERCGNVDLTSILGNLELKMGYDCLPEGRLRGLTNLSRKVWEYLGIQGPSGQPFVGPSAFAHKGGVHVSAVQRNPETYEHIDPDLVGNSRKVLISELAGGSNLKAKLSNRYPELEDSNAVRAILNEVQEREHAGYSYENADGSFDLVVRRHIGKYQPLFEPIYYRIYSPSNEEHADSEGLIEASAKVRVGDAIELCAAEGNGPVDALNKALQRALRETFPVVADLHLSDYSVRVVNSTEETAAKVRVYLEHTFQGEAFGTIGVNVDIIQASWNALIEAYQYALIHHQEFVEELVETRTDSPTGDNPQSA
;
A
#
# COMPACT_ATOMS: atom_id res chain seq x y z
N HIS A 1 7.65 37.07 6.62
CA HIS A 1 8.27 38.24 7.28
C HIS A 1 7.26 39.10 8.02
N GLU A 2 6.17 39.52 7.39
CA GLU A 2 5.12 40.35 8.02
C GLU A 2 4.51 39.70 9.27
N LEU A 3 4.19 38.41 9.21
CA LEU A 3 3.69 37.65 10.36
C LEU A 3 4.64 37.70 11.56
N ALA A 4 5.95 37.54 11.32
CA ALA A 4 6.94 37.58 12.38
C ALA A 4 7.03 38.98 13.02
N HIS A 5 6.94 40.03 12.19
CA HIS A 5 6.88 41.41 12.70
C HIS A 5 5.65 41.61 13.58
N ALA A 6 4.46 41.20 13.13
CA ALA A 6 3.22 41.32 13.89
C ALA A 6 3.28 40.58 15.25
N ILE A 7 3.85 39.37 15.28
CA ILE A 7 4.03 38.60 16.52
C ILE A 7 4.98 39.33 17.49
N ARG A 8 6.09 39.88 16.99
CA ARG A 8 7.04 40.62 17.83
C ARG A 8 6.43 41.89 18.40
N GLU A 9 5.68 42.65 17.61
CA GLU A 9 4.99 43.85 18.08
C GLU A 9 3.93 43.47 19.13
N LEU A 10 3.11 42.45 18.88
CA LEU A 10 2.11 41.98 19.85
C LEU A 10 2.74 41.57 21.20
N ARG A 11 3.90 40.92 21.17
CA ARG A 11 4.63 40.53 22.39
C ARG A 11 5.21 41.71 23.16
N LYS A 12 5.59 42.78 22.48
CA LYS A 12 6.04 44.01 23.14
C LYS A 12 4.88 44.70 23.85
N GLU A 13 3.73 44.77 23.18
CA GLU A 13 2.52 45.40 23.72
C GLU A 13 1.89 44.58 24.85
N VAL A 14 2.00 43.24 24.80
CA VAL A 14 1.44 42.34 25.82
C VAL A 14 2.51 41.36 26.33
N PRO A 15 3.42 41.81 27.21
CA PRO A 15 4.48 40.95 27.74
C PRO A 15 3.94 39.71 28.48
N GLY A 16 4.50 38.54 28.19
CA GLY A 16 4.14 37.27 28.85
C GLY A 16 2.89 36.56 28.28
N VAL A 17 2.24 37.11 27.25
CA VAL A 17 1.10 36.45 26.60
C VAL A 17 1.52 35.14 25.91
N LYS A 18 0.73 34.09 26.12
CA LYS A 18 0.85 32.82 25.39
C LYS A 18 0.07 32.94 24.09
N LEU A 19 0.75 32.78 22.96
CA LEU A 19 0.15 32.95 21.64
C LEU A 19 -0.13 31.60 20.99
N GLY A 20 -1.27 31.53 20.32
CA GLY A 20 -1.60 30.51 19.33
C GLY A 20 -1.68 31.10 17.93
N ILE A 21 -1.64 30.24 16.91
CA ILE A 21 -1.81 30.63 15.51
C ILE A 21 -2.77 29.69 14.79
N HIS A 22 -3.62 30.27 13.93
CA HIS A 22 -4.54 29.57 13.04
C HIS A 22 -4.31 30.10 11.62
N VAL A 23 -3.75 29.26 10.74
CA VAL A 23 -3.30 29.70 9.41
C VAL A 23 -4.06 28.96 8.32
N HIS A 24 -4.62 29.70 7.36
CA HIS A 24 -5.18 29.16 6.12
C HIS A 24 -4.14 29.16 4.97
N ASN A 25 -4.42 28.40 3.92
CA ASN A 25 -3.47 28.15 2.83
C ASN A 25 -3.78 28.87 1.52
N ASP A 26 -4.49 29.99 1.53
CA ASP A 26 -4.92 30.72 0.32
C ASP A 26 -3.75 31.12 -0.59
N GLY A 27 -2.58 31.43 -0.02
CA GLY A 27 -1.36 31.76 -0.76
C GLY A 27 -0.36 30.60 -0.90
N GLY A 28 -0.71 29.38 -0.49
CA GLY A 28 0.21 28.23 -0.47
C GLY A 28 1.33 28.32 0.57
N LEU A 29 1.21 29.21 1.57
CA LEU A 29 2.25 29.51 2.56
C LEU A 29 1.89 29.08 3.99
N ALA A 30 0.82 28.29 4.20
CA ALA A 30 0.33 27.98 5.54
C ALA A 30 1.38 27.31 6.43
N VAL A 31 2.09 26.31 5.91
CA VAL A 31 3.15 25.61 6.63
C VAL A 31 4.30 26.55 6.99
N ALA A 32 4.81 27.29 6.00
CA ALA A 32 5.93 28.22 6.20
C ALA A 32 5.60 29.31 7.24
N ASN A 33 4.39 29.89 7.15
CA ASN A 33 3.93 30.90 8.11
C ASN A 33 3.77 30.33 9.52
N THR A 34 3.25 29.10 9.65
CA THR A 34 3.09 28.43 10.94
C THR A 34 4.43 28.14 11.58
N LEU A 35 5.38 27.54 10.84
CA LEU A 35 6.73 27.28 11.35
C LEU A 35 7.42 28.58 11.76
N ARG A 36 7.29 29.65 10.96
CA ARG A 36 7.84 30.95 11.32
C ARG A 36 7.23 31.52 12.59
N ALA A 37 5.93 31.34 12.82
CA ALA A 37 5.29 31.80 14.05
C ALA A 37 5.83 31.08 15.29
N ILE A 38 6.11 29.79 15.17
CA ILE A 38 6.70 28.97 16.24
C ILE A 38 8.12 29.43 16.56
N GLU A 39 8.94 29.77 15.55
CA GLU A 39 10.26 30.38 15.76
C GLU A 39 10.19 31.72 16.52
N GLU A 40 9.09 32.47 16.35
CA GLU A 40 8.82 33.70 17.13
C GLU A 40 8.20 33.41 18.51
N GLY A 41 8.08 32.14 18.88
CA GLY A 41 7.68 31.63 20.19
C GLY A 41 6.18 31.33 20.36
N VAL A 42 5.39 31.29 19.29
CA VAL A 42 4.00 30.79 19.36
C VAL A 42 4.02 29.34 19.85
N ILE A 43 3.14 29.02 20.81
CA ILE A 43 3.15 27.71 21.51
C ILE A 43 1.94 26.83 21.20
N GLN A 44 0.96 27.34 20.45
CA GLN A 44 -0.22 26.59 20.03
C GLN A 44 -0.43 26.75 18.52
N VAL A 45 -0.59 25.63 17.82
CA VAL A 45 -0.93 25.60 16.40
C VAL A 45 -2.34 25.06 16.26
N GLN A 46 -3.17 25.75 15.49
CA GLN A 46 -4.51 25.32 15.10
C GLN A 46 -4.48 25.02 13.59
N GLY A 47 -4.92 23.82 13.25
CA GLY A 47 -4.92 23.29 11.89
C GLY A 47 -5.75 22.01 11.82
N THR A 48 -5.64 21.29 10.71
CA THR A 48 -6.36 20.02 10.51
C THR A 48 -5.44 18.96 9.93
N ILE A 49 -5.76 17.69 10.20
CA ILE A 49 -5.14 16.57 9.48
C ILE A 49 -5.46 16.75 7.99
N ASN A 50 -4.45 16.59 7.14
CA ASN A 50 -4.55 16.74 5.69
C ASN A 50 -4.90 18.16 5.20
N GLY A 51 -4.80 19.18 6.06
CA GLY A 51 -5.04 20.57 5.68
C GLY A 51 -6.47 20.87 5.26
N ILE A 52 -7.43 20.00 5.58
CA ILE A 52 -8.84 20.18 5.24
C ILE A 52 -9.41 21.43 5.92
N GLY A 53 -10.18 22.23 5.20
CA GLY A 53 -10.76 23.45 5.73
C GLY A 53 -11.46 24.26 4.67
N GLU A 54 -11.82 25.49 5.00
CA GLU A 54 -12.44 26.39 4.04
C GLU A 54 -11.49 26.74 2.88
N ARG A 55 -12.05 26.86 1.67
CA ARG A 55 -11.34 27.34 0.46
C ARG A 55 -10.12 26.49 0.13
N CYS A 56 -8.92 27.02 0.33
CA CYS A 56 -7.63 26.38 0.09
C CYS A 56 -7.16 25.53 1.28
N GLY A 57 -7.95 25.45 2.36
CA GLY A 57 -7.67 24.62 3.51
C GLY A 57 -7.01 25.37 4.67
N ASN A 58 -6.90 24.65 5.80
CA ASN A 58 -6.11 25.06 6.95
C ASN A 58 -4.65 24.57 6.78
N VAL A 59 -3.76 24.98 7.69
CA VAL A 59 -2.44 24.36 7.78
C VAL A 59 -2.56 22.85 8.00
N ASP A 60 -1.82 22.08 7.21
CA ASP A 60 -1.78 20.62 7.31
C ASP A 60 -0.94 20.18 8.51
N LEU A 61 -1.62 19.65 9.52
CA LEU A 61 -0.98 19.16 10.75
C LEU A 61 -0.06 17.96 10.50
N THR A 62 -0.24 17.20 9.42
CA THR A 62 0.69 16.10 9.10
C THR A 62 2.06 16.65 8.74
N SER A 63 2.10 17.70 7.93
CA SER A 63 3.34 18.41 7.58
C SER A 63 3.94 19.15 8.79
N ILE A 64 3.11 19.77 9.63
CA ILE A 64 3.59 20.48 10.82
C ILE A 64 4.24 19.52 11.81
N LEU A 65 3.57 18.43 12.17
CA LEU A 65 4.11 17.43 13.12
C LEU A 65 5.43 16.84 12.62
N GLY A 66 5.50 16.47 11.33
CA GLY A 66 6.74 15.94 10.73
C GLY A 66 7.90 16.94 10.79
N ASN A 67 7.65 18.24 10.54
CA ASN A 67 8.70 19.27 10.65
C ASN A 67 9.11 19.54 12.10
N LEU A 68 8.15 19.65 13.01
CA LEU A 68 8.42 20.00 14.41
C LEU A 68 9.23 18.92 15.12
N GLU A 69 8.80 17.65 15.01
CA GLU A 69 9.44 16.54 15.71
C GLU A 69 10.77 16.14 15.05
N LEU A 70 10.81 16.00 13.72
CA LEU A 70 11.96 15.40 13.03
C LEU A 70 13.02 16.41 12.59
N LYS A 71 12.69 17.71 12.52
CA LYS A 71 13.60 18.73 11.98
C LYS A 71 13.88 19.87 12.95
N MET A 72 12.93 20.21 13.81
CA MET A 72 13.07 21.33 14.74
C MET A 72 13.29 20.90 16.20
N GLY A 73 13.18 19.60 16.51
CA GLY A 73 13.47 19.05 17.84
C GLY A 73 12.42 19.39 18.89
N TYR A 74 11.15 19.55 18.50
CA TYR A 74 10.04 19.77 19.42
C TYR A 74 9.28 18.47 19.70
N ASP A 75 9.03 18.19 20.98
CA ASP A 75 8.17 17.09 21.41
C ASP A 75 6.70 17.55 21.37
N CYS A 76 5.96 17.14 20.33
CA CYS A 76 4.56 17.51 20.13
C CYS A 76 3.59 16.40 20.53
N LEU A 77 4.02 15.14 20.39
CA LEU A 77 3.26 13.93 20.63
C LEU A 77 3.99 13.05 21.65
N PRO A 78 3.27 12.11 22.31
CA PRO A 78 3.93 11.05 23.06
C PRO A 78 4.88 10.24 22.19
N GLU A 79 5.96 9.74 22.81
CA GLU A 79 7.01 8.98 22.11
C GLU A 79 6.44 7.85 21.23
N GLY A 80 6.99 7.73 20.02
CA GLY A 80 6.61 6.70 19.04
C GLY A 80 5.28 6.94 18.31
N ARG A 81 4.49 7.96 18.67
CA ARG A 81 3.18 8.21 18.04
C ARG A 81 3.26 8.81 16.64
N LEU A 82 4.39 9.43 16.29
CA LEU A 82 4.59 10.00 14.96
C LEU A 82 4.49 8.95 13.85
N ARG A 83 4.88 7.69 14.12
CA ARG A 83 4.72 6.57 13.18
C ARG A 83 3.26 6.32 12.77
N GLY A 84 2.28 6.75 13.55
CA GLY A 84 0.86 6.61 13.21
C GLY A 84 0.35 7.62 12.17
N LEU A 85 1.17 8.59 11.76
CA LEU A 85 0.72 9.76 11.02
C LEU A 85 0.21 9.43 9.61
N THR A 86 0.91 8.54 8.90
CA THR A 86 0.50 8.10 7.55
C THR A 86 -0.85 7.38 7.58
N ASN A 87 -1.03 6.45 8.54
CA ASN A 87 -2.30 5.74 8.70
C ASN A 87 -3.45 6.69 9.10
N LEU A 88 -3.18 7.68 9.96
CA LEU A 88 -4.17 8.70 10.34
C LEU A 88 -4.60 9.53 9.12
N SER A 89 -3.64 9.99 8.31
CA SER A 89 -3.90 10.71 7.06
C SER A 89 -4.79 9.90 6.12
N ARG A 90 -4.44 8.62 5.89
CA ARG A 90 -5.20 7.70 5.05
C ARG A 90 -6.65 7.55 5.52
N LYS A 91 -6.87 7.30 6.81
CA LYS A 91 -8.21 7.15 7.40
C LYS A 91 -9.07 8.41 7.26
N VAL A 92 -8.47 9.60 7.40
CA VAL A 92 -9.21 10.85 7.22
C VAL A 92 -9.67 11.01 5.76
N TRP A 93 -8.83 10.68 4.78
CA TRP A 93 -9.23 10.67 3.38
C TRP A 93 -10.34 9.66 3.08
N GLU A 94 -10.21 8.44 3.64
CA GLU A 94 -11.20 7.38 3.55
C GLU A 94 -12.57 7.82 4.10
N TYR A 95 -12.61 8.39 5.31
CA TYR A 95 -13.86 8.85 5.92
C TYR A 95 -14.54 9.99 5.16
N LEU A 96 -13.78 10.79 4.43
CA LEU A 96 -14.35 11.83 3.57
C LEU A 96 -14.83 11.29 2.23
N GLY A 97 -14.46 10.05 1.86
CA GLY A 97 -14.72 9.49 0.55
C GLY A 97 -13.96 10.21 -0.57
N ILE A 98 -12.86 10.89 -0.25
CA ILE A 98 -12.06 11.67 -1.20
C ILE A 98 -10.68 11.05 -1.32
N GLN A 99 -10.15 10.97 -2.54
CA GLN A 99 -8.77 10.57 -2.75
C GLN A 99 -7.82 11.72 -2.37
N GLY A 100 -6.99 11.50 -1.37
CA GLY A 100 -5.91 12.41 -1.01
C GLY A 100 -4.81 12.51 -2.08
N PRO A 101 -4.00 13.58 -2.06
CA PRO A 101 -2.89 13.72 -2.97
C PRO A 101 -1.82 12.66 -2.71
N SER A 102 -1.36 11.97 -3.77
CA SER A 102 -0.34 10.92 -3.65
C SER A 102 0.99 11.45 -3.15
N GLY A 103 1.35 12.67 -3.54
CA GLY A 103 2.57 13.38 -3.12
C GLY A 103 2.38 14.29 -1.90
N GLN A 104 1.39 14.03 -1.04
CA GLN A 104 1.24 14.81 0.20
C GLN A 104 2.53 14.72 1.03
N PRO A 105 3.08 15.84 1.53
CA PRO A 105 4.33 15.79 2.29
C PRO A 105 4.26 14.82 3.48
N PHE A 106 5.32 14.05 3.70
CA PHE A 106 5.44 13.00 4.73
C PHE A 106 4.50 11.79 4.57
N VAL A 107 3.20 12.00 4.39
CA VAL A 107 2.19 10.93 4.51
C VAL A 107 1.65 10.42 3.18
N GLY A 108 1.96 11.11 2.07
CA GLY A 108 1.52 10.71 0.75
C GLY A 108 2.08 9.34 0.35
N PRO A 109 1.30 8.45 -0.29
CA PRO A 109 1.77 7.16 -0.80
C PRO A 109 2.98 7.24 -1.73
N SER A 110 3.21 8.39 -2.35
CA SER A 110 4.32 8.68 -3.27
C SER A 110 5.32 9.70 -2.70
N ALA A 111 5.20 10.10 -1.42
CA ALA A 111 6.08 11.08 -0.79
C ALA A 111 7.56 10.64 -0.76
N PHE A 112 7.79 9.32 -0.74
CA PHE A 112 9.11 8.68 -0.76
C PHE A 112 9.26 7.72 -1.95
N ALA A 113 8.59 8.05 -3.07
CA ALA A 113 8.66 7.25 -4.28
C ALA A 113 9.79 7.72 -5.21
N HIS A 114 10.59 6.78 -5.70
CA HIS A 114 11.71 7.02 -6.61
C HIS A 114 11.46 6.31 -7.93
N LYS A 115 11.29 7.08 -9.01
CA LYS A 115 10.92 6.57 -10.35
C LYS A 115 12.08 6.55 -11.35
N GLY A 116 13.13 7.34 -11.12
CA GLY A 116 14.27 7.52 -12.03
C GLY A 116 15.50 6.68 -11.66
N GLY A 117 16.19 6.11 -12.66
CA GLY A 117 17.31 5.19 -12.44
C GLY A 117 18.48 5.76 -11.64
N VAL A 118 18.79 7.04 -11.82
CA VAL A 118 19.83 7.73 -11.05
C VAL A 118 19.39 7.96 -9.60
N HIS A 119 18.13 8.35 -9.38
CA HIS A 119 17.59 8.58 -8.04
C HIS A 119 17.58 7.27 -7.23
N VAL A 120 17.14 6.17 -7.84
CA VAL A 120 17.10 4.85 -7.21
C VAL A 120 18.49 4.38 -6.83
N SER A 121 19.45 4.44 -7.75
CA SER A 121 20.84 4.03 -7.48
C SER A 121 21.49 4.85 -6.36
N ALA A 122 21.23 6.16 -6.32
CA ALA A 122 21.76 7.04 -5.29
C ALA A 122 21.11 6.78 -3.91
N VAL A 123 19.79 6.63 -3.85
CA VAL A 123 19.05 6.33 -2.62
C VAL A 123 19.46 4.98 -2.04
N GLN A 124 19.71 3.98 -2.88
CA GLN A 124 20.20 2.68 -2.42
C GLN A 124 21.58 2.74 -1.77
N ARG A 125 22.45 3.65 -2.22
CA ARG A 125 23.78 3.84 -1.65
C ARG A 125 23.75 4.72 -0.40
N ASN A 126 22.98 5.81 -0.46
CA ASN A 126 22.78 6.73 0.62
C ASN A 126 21.38 7.37 0.52
N PRO A 127 20.42 6.91 1.34
CA PRO A 127 19.06 7.43 1.34
C PRO A 127 18.96 8.95 1.49
N GLU A 128 19.84 9.57 2.29
CA GLU A 128 19.82 11.00 2.60
C GLU A 128 20.04 11.90 1.36
N THR A 129 20.51 11.32 0.25
CA THR A 129 20.72 12.06 -1.00
C THR A 129 19.42 12.54 -1.65
N TYR A 130 18.30 11.85 -1.42
CA TYR A 130 16.99 12.23 -1.95
C TYR A 130 15.85 12.14 -0.91
N GLU A 131 16.08 11.50 0.23
CA GLU A 131 15.10 11.41 1.31
C GLU A 131 15.49 12.34 2.45
N HIS A 132 14.58 13.26 2.78
CA HIS A 132 14.85 14.26 3.81
C HIS A 132 14.64 13.76 5.24
N ILE A 133 14.14 12.53 5.41
CA ILE A 133 13.99 11.75 6.65
C ILE A 133 13.92 10.26 6.28
N ASP A 134 14.07 9.38 7.27
CA ASP A 134 13.62 7.98 7.17
C ASP A 134 12.07 7.92 7.13
N PRO A 135 11.44 7.35 6.09
CA PRO A 135 9.98 7.26 5.97
C PRO A 135 9.31 6.45 7.10
N ASP A 136 10.01 5.50 7.72
CA ASP A 136 9.43 4.65 8.78
C ASP A 136 9.04 5.47 10.02
N LEU A 137 9.71 6.61 10.24
CA LEU A 137 9.46 7.52 11.36
C LEU A 137 8.05 8.13 11.33
N VAL A 138 7.44 8.24 10.16
CA VAL A 138 6.07 8.74 9.96
C VAL A 138 5.09 7.63 9.56
N GLY A 139 5.54 6.37 9.59
CA GLY A 139 4.77 5.19 9.17
C GLY A 139 4.52 5.13 7.68
N ASN A 140 5.41 5.72 6.88
CA ASN A 140 5.43 5.58 5.43
C ASN A 140 6.57 4.60 5.06
N SER A 141 6.74 4.33 3.77
CA SER A 141 7.78 3.41 3.28
C SER A 141 8.43 3.96 2.02
N ARG A 142 9.73 3.69 1.83
CA ARG A 142 10.41 3.95 0.55
C ARG A 142 9.81 3.09 -0.55
N LYS A 143 9.47 3.70 -1.69
CA LYS A 143 8.96 2.97 -2.87
C LYS A 143 9.85 3.19 -4.08
N VAL A 144 10.31 2.11 -4.69
CA VAL A 144 10.97 2.17 -6.01
C VAL A 144 9.93 1.84 -7.07
N LEU A 145 9.58 2.85 -7.85
CA LEU A 145 8.64 2.72 -8.96
C LEU A 145 9.39 2.28 -10.21
N ILE A 146 8.82 1.30 -10.90
CA ILE A 146 9.34 0.80 -12.17
C ILE A 146 8.65 1.61 -13.25
N SER A 147 9.42 2.24 -14.14
CA SER A 147 8.88 3.09 -15.19
C SER A 147 9.66 2.97 -16.48
N GLU A 148 8.99 3.36 -17.58
CA GLU A 148 9.46 3.36 -18.97
C GLU A 148 10.91 3.84 -19.14
N LEU A 149 11.32 4.89 -18.41
CA LEU A 149 12.62 5.54 -18.55
C LEU A 149 13.74 4.93 -17.70
N ALA A 150 13.44 4.05 -16.74
CA ALA A 150 14.41 3.53 -15.77
C ALA A 150 14.43 1.99 -15.69
N GLY A 151 13.60 1.33 -16.51
CA GLY A 151 13.04 0.01 -16.22
C GLY A 151 14.04 -1.08 -15.88
N GLY A 152 15.11 -1.25 -16.65
CA GLY A 152 15.97 -2.42 -16.50
C GLY A 152 16.84 -2.39 -15.24
N SER A 153 17.51 -1.26 -14.98
CA SER A 153 18.35 -1.11 -13.80
C SER A 153 17.53 -1.02 -12.52
N ASN A 154 16.35 -0.40 -12.54
CA ASN A 154 15.47 -0.33 -11.37
C ASN A 154 14.86 -1.67 -11.01
N LEU A 155 14.45 -2.45 -12.03
CA LEU A 155 13.97 -3.80 -11.82
C LEU A 155 15.04 -4.66 -11.17
N LYS A 156 16.26 -4.65 -11.72
CA LYS A 156 17.42 -5.34 -11.13
C LYS A 156 17.69 -4.84 -9.72
N ALA A 157 17.76 -3.53 -9.51
CA ALA A 157 18.04 -2.94 -8.21
C ALA A 157 17.01 -3.31 -7.12
N LYS A 158 15.72 -3.43 -7.48
CA LYS A 158 14.64 -3.79 -6.54
C LYS A 158 14.63 -5.29 -6.23
N LEU A 159 15.00 -6.12 -7.19
CA LEU A 159 14.72 -7.56 -7.14
C LEU A 159 15.94 -8.46 -7.24
N SER A 160 17.14 -7.97 -7.52
CA SER A 160 18.35 -8.81 -7.70
C SER A 160 18.66 -9.63 -6.46
N ASN A 161 18.37 -9.10 -5.27
CA ASN A 161 18.56 -9.83 -4.00
C ASN A 161 17.64 -11.04 -3.88
N ARG A 162 16.47 -10.99 -4.54
CA ARG A 162 15.44 -12.02 -4.48
C ARG A 162 15.45 -12.95 -5.69
N TYR A 163 15.75 -12.40 -6.87
CA TYR A 163 15.77 -13.09 -8.15
C TYR A 163 17.10 -12.83 -8.86
N PRO A 164 18.15 -13.61 -8.54
CA PRO A 164 19.43 -13.55 -9.24
C PRO A 164 19.31 -13.76 -10.76
N GLU A 165 18.25 -14.43 -11.21
CA GLU A 165 17.94 -14.67 -12.62
C GLU A 165 17.73 -13.37 -13.42
N LEU A 166 17.44 -12.26 -12.74
CA LEU A 166 17.31 -10.93 -13.35
C LEU A 166 18.66 -10.35 -13.81
N GLU A 167 19.79 -11.05 -13.65
CA GLU A 167 21.01 -10.72 -14.36
C GLU A 167 20.83 -10.80 -15.90
N ASP A 168 19.97 -11.69 -16.40
CA ASP A 168 19.65 -11.78 -17.83
C ASP A 168 18.87 -10.55 -18.32
N SER A 169 19.47 -9.83 -19.27
CA SER A 169 18.85 -8.66 -19.91
C SER A 169 17.58 -8.99 -20.69
N ASN A 170 17.41 -10.22 -21.19
CA ASN A 170 16.23 -10.60 -21.98
C ASN A 170 14.99 -10.75 -21.09
N ALA A 171 15.11 -11.44 -19.95
CA ALA A 171 14.05 -11.56 -18.96
C ALA A 171 13.59 -10.18 -18.45
N VAL A 172 14.53 -9.30 -18.12
CA VAL A 172 14.24 -7.93 -17.71
C VAL A 172 13.45 -7.17 -18.77
N ARG A 173 13.82 -7.28 -20.05
CA ARG A 173 13.10 -6.62 -21.14
C ARG A 173 11.68 -7.18 -21.31
N ALA A 174 11.50 -8.48 -21.21
CA ALA A 174 10.20 -9.13 -21.32
C ALA A 174 9.24 -8.70 -20.19
N ILE A 175 9.74 -8.62 -18.95
CA ILE A 175 8.98 -8.11 -17.80
C ILE A 175 8.51 -6.68 -18.04
N LEU A 176 9.42 -5.79 -18.47
CA LEU A 176 9.08 -4.39 -18.70
C LEU A 176 8.05 -4.22 -19.83
N ASN A 177 8.15 -5.03 -20.89
CA ASN A 177 7.17 -5.02 -21.97
C ASN A 177 5.78 -5.45 -21.48
N GLU A 178 5.65 -6.54 -20.69
CA GLU A 178 4.35 -6.96 -20.15
C GLU A 178 3.77 -5.89 -19.21
N VAL A 179 4.61 -5.29 -18.35
CA VAL A 179 4.17 -4.21 -17.44
C VAL A 179 3.62 -3.04 -18.25
N GLN A 180 4.31 -2.63 -19.32
CA GLN A 180 3.85 -1.56 -20.20
C GLN A 180 2.51 -1.89 -20.86
N GLU A 181 2.39 -3.08 -21.43
CA GLU A 181 1.13 -3.53 -22.06
C GLU A 181 -0.03 -3.52 -21.06
N ARG A 182 0.22 -3.95 -19.82
CA ARG A 182 -0.78 -3.92 -18.75
C ARG A 182 -1.10 -2.52 -18.28
N GLU A 183 -0.13 -1.62 -18.15
CA GLU A 183 -0.39 -0.21 -17.83
C GLU A 183 -1.27 0.45 -18.88
N HIS A 184 -1.02 0.19 -20.18
CA HIS A 184 -1.89 0.61 -21.27
C HIS A 184 -3.31 0.02 -21.18
N ALA A 185 -3.43 -1.20 -20.63
CA ALA A 185 -4.72 -1.83 -20.39
C ALA A 185 -5.45 -1.30 -19.15
N GLY A 186 -4.81 -0.44 -18.35
CA GLY A 186 -5.37 0.22 -17.16
C GLY A 186 -4.76 -0.22 -15.83
N TYR A 187 -3.78 -1.11 -15.82
CA TYR A 187 -3.10 -1.54 -14.60
C TYR A 187 -2.21 -0.43 -14.04
N SER A 188 -1.89 -0.52 -12.76
CA SER A 188 -0.89 0.31 -12.09
C SER A 188 -0.23 -0.50 -10.98
N TYR A 189 1.06 -0.73 -11.14
CA TYR A 189 1.83 -1.57 -10.22
C TYR A 189 2.48 -0.76 -9.08
N GLU A 190 2.11 0.52 -8.90
CA GLU A 190 2.73 1.39 -7.89
C GLU A 190 2.53 0.90 -6.45
N ASN A 191 1.36 0.33 -6.14
CA ASN A 191 1.05 -0.27 -4.85
C ASN A 191 0.70 -1.76 -4.93
N ALA A 192 0.77 -2.36 -6.11
CA ALA A 192 0.43 -3.76 -6.36
C ALA A 192 1.68 -4.63 -6.52
N ASP A 193 2.53 -4.59 -5.50
CA ASP A 193 3.79 -5.32 -5.43
C ASP A 193 3.60 -6.84 -5.52
N GLY A 194 2.52 -7.38 -4.96
CA GLY A 194 2.18 -8.80 -5.08
C GLY A 194 1.89 -9.21 -6.52
N SER A 195 1.01 -8.47 -7.21
CA SER A 195 0.73 -8.69 -8.63
C SER A 195 1.95 -8.48 -9.51
N PHE A 196 2.79 -7.51 -9.17
CA PHE A 196 4.03 -7.23 -9.88
C PHE A 196 5.04 -8.37 -9.75
N ASP A 197 5.21 -8.90 -8.55
CA ASP A 197 6.09 -10.04 -8.26
C ASP A 197 5.66 -11.29 -9.06
N LEU A 198 4.36 -11.55 -9.16
CA LEU A 198 3.83 -12.64 -9.99
C LEU A 198 4.16 -12.47 -11.48
N VAL A 199 4.13 -11.24 -12.02
CA VAL A 199 4.58 -10.97 -13.40
C VAL A 199 6.05 -11.33 -13.55
N VAL A 200 6.90 -10.90 -12.62
CA VAL A 200 8.33 -11.22 -12.64
C VAL A 200 8.56 -12.73 -12.64
N ARG A 201 7.93 -13.46 -11.72
CA ARG A 201 8.04 -14.91 -11.58
C ARG A 201 7.70 -15.67 -12.87
N ARG A 202 6.69 -15.22 -13.62
CA ARG A 202 6.31 -15.83 -14.91
C ARG A 202 7.44 -15.74 -15.93
N HIS A 203 8.11 -14.59 -16.03
CA HIS A 203 9.19 -14.39 -17.01
C HIS A 203 10.51 -15.06 -16.63
N ILE A 204 10.75 -15.29 -15.34
CA ILE A 204 11.95 -16.01 -14.85
C ILE A 204 11.70 -17.52 -14.63
N GLY A 205 10.53 -18.04 -14.99
CA GLY A 205 10.20 -19.46 -14.85
C GLY A 205 9.99 -19.95 -13.42
N LYS A 206 9.80 -19.04 -12.45
CA LYS A 206 9.54 -19.35 -11.02
C LYS A 206 8.06 -19.25 -10.64
N TYR A 207 7.16 -19.05 -11.60
CA TYR A 207 5.72 -19.07 -11.34
C TYR A 207 5.17 -20.47 -11.55
N GLN A 208 4.74 -21.10 -10.46
CA GLN A 208 3.93 -22.30 -10.49
C GLN A 208 2.61 -22.03 -9.73
N PRO A 209 1.45 -22.07 -10.39
CA PRO A 209 0.18 -21.85 -9.70
C PRO A 209 -0.11 -23.00 -8.75
N LEU A 210 -0.43 -22.68 -7.49
CA LEU A 210 -0.71 -23.67 -6.45
C LEU A 210 -2.15 -24.18 -6.49
N PHE A 211 -3.02 -23.43 -7.18
CA PHE A 211 -4.38 -23.81 -7.47
C PHE A 211 -4.84 -23.17 -8.80
N GLU A 212 -5.89 -23.70 -9.39
CA GLU A 212 -6.50 -23.18 -10.62
C GLU A 212 -7.95 -22.74 -10.34
N PRO A 213 -8.31 -21.47 -10.55
CA PRO A 213 -9.71 -21.05 -10.49
C PRO A 213 -10.50 -21.62 -11.67
N ILE A 214 -11.60 -22.31 -11.39
CA ILE A 214 -12.48 -22.87 -12.43
C ILE A 214 -13.63 -21.89 -12.73
N TYR A 215 -14.41 -21.53 -11.70
CA TYR A 215 -15.45 -20.50 -11.82
C TYR A 215 -15.79 -19.92 -10.46
N TYR A 216 -16.49 -18.78 -10.47
CA TYR A 216 -17.23 -18.28 -9.32
C TYR A 216 -18.70 -18.05 -9.68
N ARG A 217 -19.57 -18.02 -8.68
CA ARG A 217 -20.96 -17.58 -8.83
C ARG A 217 -21.30 -16.64 -7.69
N ILE A 218 -22.13 -15.65 -7.98
CA ILE A 218 -22.70 -14.74 -6.99
C ILE A 218 -24.21 -14.82 -7.11
N TYR A 219 -24.87 -14.94 -5.97
CA TYR A 219 -26.30 -14.90 -5.84
C TYR A 219 -26.68 -13.78 -4.86
N SER A 220 -27.48 -12.83 -5.35
CA SER A 220 -28.03 -11.74 -4.55
C SER A 220 -29.54 -11.95 -4.42
N PRO A 221 -30.06 -12.20 -3.21
CA PRO A 221 -31.50 -12.41 -2.99
C PRO A 221 -32.33 -11.11 -3.05
N SER A 222 -31.75 -9.98 -3.49
CA SER A 222 -32.30 -8.62 -3.42
C SER A 222 -33.63 -8.38 -4.17
N ASN A 223 -34.23 -9.39 -4.81
CA ASN A 223 -35.51 -9.32 -5.50
C ASN A 223 -36.62 -10.20 -4.89
N GLU A 224 -36.38 -10.88 -3.77
CA GLU A 224 -37.40 -11.73 -3.13
C GLU A 224 -38.18 -10.94 -2.05
N GLU A 225 -39.51 -11.00 -2.09
CA GLU A 225 -40.45 -10.25 -1.23
C GLU A 225 -40.30 -10.53 0.29
N HIS A 226 -39.39 -11.42 0.69
CA HIS A 226 -39.11 -11.81 2.08
C HIS A 226 -37.62 -11.63 2.41
N ALA A 227 -37.07 -10.44 2.18
CA ALA A 227 -35.74 -10.07 2.65
C ALA A 227 -35.75 -9.84 4.18
N ASP A 228 -35.85 -10.93 4.94
CA ASP A 228 -35.67 -10.95 6.40
C ASP A 228 -34.19 -11.18 6.78
N SER A 229 -33.26 -10.98 5.85
CA SER A 229 -31.81 -11.06 6.10
C SER A 229 -31.12 -9.75 5.73
N GLU A 230 -30.02 -9.46 6.43
CA GLU A 230 -29.24 -8.22 6.42
C GLU A 230 -28.60 -7.83 5.05
N GLY A 231 -29.15 -8.28 3.93
CA GLY A 231 -28.62 -7.99 2.59
C GLY A 231 -27.34 -8.78 2.27
N LEU A 232 -27.12 -9.91 2.95
CA LEU A 232 -25.97 -10.78 2.70
C LEU A 232 -26.01 -11.33 1.27
N ILE A 233 -24.85 -11.30 0.63
CA ILE A 233 -24.65 -11.88 -0.70
C ILE A 233 -24.02 -13.26 -0.54
N GLU A 234 -24.57 -14.25 -1.21
CA GLU A 234 -23.97 -15.58 -1.31
C GLU A 234 -23.02 -15.61 -2.50
N ALA A 235 -21.81 -16.13 -2.30
CA ALA A 235 -20.90 -16.44 -3.38
C ALA A 235 -20.36 -17.86 -3.25
N SER A 236 -20.07 -18.48 -4.39
CA SER A 236 -19.37 -19.76 -4.46
C SER A 236 -18.13 -19.65 -5.34
N ALA A 237 -17.07 -20.33 -4.93
CA ALA A 237 -15.80 -20.40 -5.64
C ALA A 237 -15.47 -21.87 -5.88
N LYS A 238 -15.22 -22.22 -7.15
CA LYS A 238 -14.73 -23.53 -7.55
C LYS A 238 -13.27 -23.45 -7.96
N VAL A 239 -12.42 -24.21 -7.29
CA VAL A 239 -10.97 -24.25 -7.55
C VAL A 239 -10.51 -25.69 -7.70
N ARG A 240 -9.39 -25.88 -8.41
CA ARG A 240 -8.67 -27.14 -8.47
C ARG A 240 -7.34 -26.98 -7.73
N VAL A 241 -7.03 -27.91 -6.84
CA VAL A 241 -5.75 -27.98 -6.10
C VAL A 241 -5.15 -29.36 -6.37
N GLY A 242 -4.09 -29.42 -7.17
CA GLY A 242 -3.63 -30.70 -7.73
C GLY A 242 -4.73 -31.39 -8.53
N ASP A 243 -5.08 -32.62 -8.15
CA ASP A 243 -6.18 -33.39 -8.76
C ASP A 243 -7.55 -33.17 -8.08
N ALA A 244 -7.58 -32.53 -6.90
CA ALA A 244 -8.79 -32.30 -6.14
C ALA A 244 -9.54 -31.06 -6.68
N ILE A 245 -10.87 -31.13 -6.68
CA ILE A 245 -11.74 -30.03 -7.09
C ILE A 245 -12.62 -29.67 -5.90
N GLU A 246 -12.44 -28.45 -5.40
CA GLU A 246 -13.17 -27.91 -4.27
C GLU A 246 -14.20 -26.87 -4.73
N LEU A 247 -15.42 -26.97 -4.22
CA LEU A 247 -16.48 -25.98 -4.40
C LEU A 247 -16.98 -25.57 -3.03
N CYS A 248 -16.66 -24.34 -2.61
CA CYS A 248 -17.16 -23.79 -1.36
C CYS A 248 -18.08 -22.60 -1.62
N ALA A 249 -19.08 -22.44 -0.75
CA ALA A 249 -19.94 -21.26 -0.71
C ALA A 249 -19.75 -20.51 0.62
N ALA A 250 -19.97 -19.21 0.58
CA ALA A 250 -19.96 -18.34 1.76
C ALA A 250 -20.86 -17.12 1.54
N GLU A 251 -21.33 -16.58 2.66
CA GLU A 251 -22.07 -15.33 2.71
C GLU A 251 -21.16 -14.19 3.16
N GLY A 252 -21.40 -12.99 2.63
CA GLY A 252 -20.63 -11.81 2.96
C GLY A 252 -21.38 -10.50 2.75
N ASN A 253 -20.81 -9.45 3.32
CA ASN A 253 -21.28 -8.07 3.21
C ASN A 253 -20.86 -7.50 1.85
N GLY A 254 -21.51 -7.97 0.79
CA GLY A 254 -21.17 -7.65 -0.59
C GLY A 254 -20.49 -8.81 -1.33
N PRO A 255 -20.37 -8.70 -2.67
CA PRO A 255 -19.94 -9.81 -3.51
C PRO A 255 -18.46 -10.16 -3.30
N VAL A 256 -17.61 -9.16 -3.03
CA VAL A 256 -16.17 -9.36 -2.84
C VAL A 256 -15.86 -10.04 -1.51
N ASP A 257 -16.54 -9.65 -0.43
CA ASP A 257 -16.40 -10.30 0.89
C ASP A 257 -16.86 -11.76 0.82
N ALA A 258 -18.01 -12.02 0.19
CA ALA A 258 -18.52 -13.38 -0.01
C ALA A 258 -17.56 -14.24 -0.84
N LEU A 259 -17.05 -13.70 -1.95
CA LEU A 259 -16.07 -14.39 -2.80
C LEU A 259 -14.77 -14.70 -2.07
N ASN A 260 -14.24 -13.72 -1.32
CA ASN A 260 -13.02 -13.90 -0.54
C ASN A 260 -13.19 -15.02 0.50
N LYS A 261 -14.30 -15.02 1.25
CA LYS A 261 -14.61 -16.09 2.20
C LYS A 261 -14.79 -17.45 1.54
N ALA A 262 -15.46 -17.52 0.39
CA ALA A 262 -15.67 -18.75 -0.36
C ALA A 262 -14.34 -19.33 -0.87
N LEU A 263 -13.47 -18.47 -1.43
CA LEU A 263 -12.14 -18.85 -1.88
C LEU A 263 -11.24 -19.30 -0.72
N GLN A 264 -11.25 -18.55 0.39
CA GLN A 264 -10.50 -18.91 1.59
C GLN A 264 -10.91 -20.29 2.10
N ARG A 265 -12.22 -20.57 2.18
CA ARG A 265 -12.76 -21.87 2.60
C ARG A 265 -12.30 -23.00 1.67
N ALA A 266 -12.38 -22.79 0.35
CA ALA A 266 -11.97 -23.79 -0.64
C ALA A 266 -10.48 -24.12 -0.57
N LEU A 267 -9.64 -23.15 -0.20
CA LEU A 267 -8.18 -23.36 -0.11
C LEU A 267 -7.71 -23.81 1.28
N ARG A 268 -8.48 -23.54 2.35
CA ARG A 268 -8.05 -23.76 3.74
C ARG A 268 -7.77 -25.22 4.08
N GLU A 269 -8.48 -26.16 3.46
CA GLU A 269 -8.25 -27.59 3.72
C GLU A 269 -6.86 -28.04 3.29
N THR A 270 -6.40 -27.57 2.11
CA THR A 270 -5.06 -27.91 1.60
C THR A 270 -3.99 -26.97 2.13
N PHE A 271 -4.33 -25.69 2.32
CA PHE A 271 -3.41 -24.65 2.76
C PHE A 271 -3.95 -23.92 4.00
N PRO A 272 -3.81 -24.48 5.22
CA PRO A 272 -4.33 -23.85 6.44
C PRO A 272 -3.80 -22.43 6.68
N VAL A 273 -2.62 -22.11 6.16
CA VAL A 273 -1.98 -20.79 6.29
C VAL A 273 -2.83 -19.65 5.73
N VAL A 274 -3.70 -19.89 4.75
CA VAL A 274 -4.56 -18.84 4.17
C VAL A 274 -5.55 -18.23 5.18
N ALA A 275 -5.72 -18.85 6.35
CA ALA A 275 -6.49 -18.27 7.44
C ALA A 275 -5.89 -16.96 7.97
N ASP A 276 -4.58 -16.76 7.81
CA ASP A 276 -3.85 -15.54 8.19
C ASP A 276 -3.81 -14.48 7.07
N LEU A 277 -4.41 -14.79 5.91
CA LEU A 277 -4.54 -13.83 4.81
C LEU A 277 -5.81 -12.99 5.02
N HIS A 278 -5.62 -11.71 5.31
CA HIS A 278 -6.69 -10.77 5.62
C HIS A 278 -6.73 -9.64 4.61
N LEU A 279 -7.88 -9.44 3.94
CA LEU A 279 -8.13 -8.27 3.11
C LEU A 279 -8.28 -7.04 4.00
N SER A 280 -7.33 -6.11 3.93
CA SER A 280 -7.25 -4.92 4.79
C SER A 280 -7.72 -3.63 4.12
N ASP A 281 -7.63 -3.53 2.78
CA ASP A 281 -8.12 -2.38 2.02
C ASP A 281 -8.69 -2.81 0.65
N TYR A 282 -9.69 -2.06 0.18
CA TYR A 282 -10.37 -2.28 -1.09
C TYR A 282 -10.60 -0.92 -1.77
N SER A 283 -9.98 -0.71 -2.94
CA SER A 283 -10.12 0.54 -3.70
C SER A 283 -10.49 0.28 -5.15
N VAL A 284 -11.44 1.05 -5.68
CA VAL A 284 -11.91 0.95 -7.06
C VAL A 284 -11.71 2.29 -7.77
N ARG A 285 -11.15 2.24 -8.98
CA ARG A 285 -10.93 3.40 -9.83
C ARG A 285 -11.45 3.12 -11.23
N VAL A 286 -12.14 4.09 -11.81
CA VAL A 286 -12.45 4.06 -13.24
C VAL A 286 -11.19 4.49 -14.01
N VAL A 287 -10.77 3.70 -14.98
CA VAL A 287 -9.53 3.95 -15.75
C VAL A 287 -9.80 4.95 -16.88
N ASN A 288 -10.88 4.76 -17.64
CA ASN A 288 -11.24 5.61 -18.78
C ASN A 288 -12.69 6.09 -18.64
N SER A 289 -12.88 7.35 -18.28
CA SER A 289 -14.21 7.95 -18.10
C SER A 289 -14.90 8.38 -19.41
N THR A 290 -14.25 8.20 -20.56
CA THR A 290 -14.76 8.62 -21.87
C THR A 290 -15.61 7.57 -22.60
N GLU A 291 -15.61 6.32 -22.14
CA GLU A 291 -16.40 5.23 -22.71
C GLU A 291 -17.49 4.79 -21.72
N GLU A 292 -18.62 5.51 -21.67
CA GLU A 292 -19.79 5.32 -20.79
C GLU A 292 -19.87 3.98 -20.01
N THR A 293 -20.44 2.93 -20.59
CA THR A 293 -20.67 1.62 -19.92
C THR A 293 -19.56 0.59 -20.18
N ALA A 294 -18.59 0.91 -21.03
CA ALA A 294 -17.42 0.06 -21.32
C ALA A 294 -16.17 0.48 -20.51
N ALA A 295 -16.32 1.48 -19.65
CA ALA A 295 -15.25 2.00 -18.81
C ALA A 295 -14.66 0.87 -17.96
N LYS A 296 -13.39 0.55 -18.20
CA LYS A 296 -12.65 -0.39 -17.37
C LYS A 296 -12.54 0.15 -15.95
N VAL A 297 -12.79 -0.73 -15.00
CA VAL A 297 -12.52 -0.52 -13.59
C VAL A 297 -11.23 -1.21 -13.20
N ARG A 298 -10.42 -0.52 -12.42
CA ARG A 298 -9.23 -1.01 -11.75
C ARG A 298 -9.57 -1.20 -10.29
N VAL A 299 -9.47 -2.44 -9.82
CA VAL A 299 -9.64 -2.82 -8.42
C VAL A 299 -8.26 -3.07 -7.82
N TYR A 300 -7.99 -2.44 -6.69
CA TYR A 300 -6.81 -2.62 -5.87
C TYR A 300 -7.22 -3.25 -4.54
N LEU A 301 -6.52 -4.30 -4.13
CA LEU A 301 -6.71 -4.99 -2.87
C LEU A 301 -5.42 -4.93 -2.06
N GLU A 302 -5.47 -4.47 -0.82
CA GLU A 302 -4.38 -4.61 0.14
C GLU A 302 -4.69 -5.79 1.05
N HIS A 303 -3.74 -6.71 1.21
CA HIS A 303 -3.84 -7.80 2.16
C HIS A 303 -2.74 -7.69 3.20
N THR A 304 -3.05 -8.14 4.42
CA THR A 304 -2.06 -8.47 5.43
C THR A 304 -1.91 -9.99 5.52
N PHE A 305 -0.68 -10.49 5.54
CA PHE A 305 -0.35 -11.91 5.65
C PHE A 305 0.94 -12.07 6.45
N GLN A 306 0.94 -12.88 7.51
CA GLN A 306 2.11 -13.14 8.35
C GLN A 306 2.80 -11.87 8.88
N GLY A 307 2.02 -10.81 9.11
CA GLY A 307 2.48 -9.52 9.62
C GLY A 307 2.97 -8.54 8.56
N GLU A 308 3.02 -8.93 7.28
CA GLU A 308 3.40 -8.06 6.18
C GLU A 308 2.18 -7.65 5.34
N ALA A 309 2.20 -6.43 4.81
CA ALA A 309 1.16 -5.92 3.92
C ALA A 309 1.65 -5.92 2.47
N PHE A 310 0.79 -6.37 1.55
CA PHE A 310 1.07 -6.35 0.12
C PHE A 310 -0.21 -6.05 -0.67
N GLY A 311 -0.04 -5.54 -1.89
CA GLY A 311 -1.14 -5.19 -2.77
C GLY A 311 -1.25 -6.05 -4.01
N THR A 312 -2.48 -6.28 -4.47
CA THR A 312 -2.77 -6.86 -5.78
C THR A 312 -3.77 -6.02 -6.56
N ILE A 313 -3.78 -6.22 -7.88
CA ILE A 313 -4.56 -5.41 -8.81
C ILE A 313 -5.25 -6.27 -9.86
N GLY A 314 -6.49 -5.91 -10.17
CA GLY A 314 -7.25 -6.47 -11.28
C GLY A 314 -7.92 -5.37 -12.09
N VAL A 315 -7.93 -5.52 -13.41
CA VAL A 315 -8.59 -4.58 -14.31
C VAL A 315 -9.55 -5.34 -15.21
N ASN A 316 -10.81 -4.89 -15.24
CA ASN A 316 -11.86 -5.47 -16.07
C ASN A 316 -12.97 -4.43 -16.31
N VAL A 317 -13.88 -4.70 -17.24
CA VAL A 317 -15.13 -3.93 -17.38
C VAL A 317 -16.13 -4.26 -16.25
N ASP A 318 -16.07 -5.48 -15.73
CA ASP A 318 -16.85 -5.93 -14.57
C ASP A 318 -16.02 -5.81 -13.28
N ILE A 319 -16.52 -5.02 -12.34
CA ILE A 319 -15.94 -4.80 -11.01
C ILE A 319 -15.74 -6.10 -10.22
N ILE A 320 -16.66 -7.06 -10.37
CA ILE A 320 -16.58 -8.36 -9.70
C ILE A 320 -15.45 -9.17 -10.31
N GLN A 321 -15.35 -9.23 -11.63
CA GLN A 321 -14.27 -9.96 -12.31
C GLN A 321 -12.90 -9.32 -12.04
N ALA A 322 -12.82 -7.99 -11.99
CA ALA A 322 -11.61 -7.28 -11.59
C ALA A 322 -11.20 -7.64 -10.15
N SER A 323 -12.17 -7.65 -9.22
CA SER A 323 -11.95 -8.04 -7.83
C SER A 323 -11.51 -9.51 -7.71
N TRP A 324 -12.14 -10.41 -8.46
CA TRP A 324 -11.78 -11.83 -8.50
C TRP A 324 -10.35 -12.04 -8.99
N ASN A 325 -9.94 -11.37 -10.06
CA ASN A 325 -8.58 -11.46 -10.58
C ASN A 325 -7.54 -11.01 -9.54
N ALA A 326 -7.81 -9.88 -8.86
CA ALA A 326 -6.94 -9.38 -7.80
C ALA A 326 -6.88 -10.34 -6.59
N LEU A 327 -8.01 -10.93 -6.19
CA LEU A 327 -8.07 -11.95 -5.12
C LEU A 327 -7.24 -13.17 -5.49
N ILE A 328 -7.40 -13.71 -6.71
CA ILE A 328 -6.62 -14.87 -7.16
C ILE A 328 -5.12 -14.58 -7.09
N GLU A 329 -4.68 -13.43 -7.60
CA GLU A 329 -3.28 -13.04 -7.49
C GLU A 329 -2.82 -12.90 -6.03
N ALA A 330 -3.67 -12.41 -5.12
CA ALA A 330 -3.32 -12.28 -3.70
C ALA A 330 -3.08 -13.65 -3.03
N TYR A 331 -3.96 -14.61 -3.27
CA TYR A 331 -3.82 -15.97 -2.72
C TYR A 331 -2.64 -16.71 -3.33
N GLN A 332 -2.41 -16.59 -4.65
CA GLN A 332 -1.24 -17.19 -5.29
C GLN A 332 0.05 -16.61 -4.73
N TYR A 333 0.13 -15.28 -4.64
CA TYR A 333 1.30 -14.59 -4.09
C TYR A 333 1.60 -15.05 -2.66
N ALA A 334 0.61 -15.00 -1.76
CA ALA A 334 0.77 -15.38 -0.35
C ALA A 334 1.20 -16.84 -0.19
N LEU A 335 0.57 -17.76 -0.94
CA LEU A 335 0.89 -19.19 -0.85
C LEU A 335 2.28 -19.51 -1.40
N ILE A 336 2.67 -18.92 -2.55
CA ILE A 336 4.01 -19.11 -3.13
C ILE A 336 5.07 -18.58 -2.16
N HIS A 337 4.86 -17.40 -1.56
CA HIS A 337 5.79 -16.83 -0.58
C HIS A 337 5.92 -17.71 0.66
N HIS A 338 4.79 -18.24 1.15
CA HIS A 338 4.82 -19.13 2.29
C HIS A 338 5.58 -20.42 2.00
N GLN A 339 5.38 -21.02 0.82
CA GLN A 339 6.08 -22.23 0.44
C GLN A 339 7.59 -22.01 0.40
N GLU A 340 8.06 -20.93 -0.23
CA GLU A 340 9.50 -20.59 -0.27
C GLU A 340 10.07 -20.39 1.15
N PHE A 341 9.37 -19.65 2.01
CA PHE A 341 9.79 -19.45 3.39
C PHE A 341 9.92 -20.77 4.17
N VAL A 342 9.00 -21.71 3.95
CA VAL A 342 9.07 -23.04 4.58
C VAL A 342 10.22 -23.87 4.03
N GLU A 343 10.47 -23.83 2.72
CA GLU A 343 11.60 -24.52 2.07
C GLU A 343 12.95 -24.01 2.60
N GLU A 344 13.14 -22.69 2.68
CA GLU A 344 14.35 -22.06 3.25
C GLU A 344 14.59 -22.45 4.73
N LEU A 345 13.52 -22.55 5.53
CA LEU A 345 13.61 -23.00 6.92
C LEU A 345 14.02 -24.47 7.07
N VAL A 346 13.69 -25.31 6.09
CA VAL A 346 14.08 -26.73 6.09
C VAL A 346 15.54 -26.88 5.68
N GLU A 347 15.97 -26.17 4.63
CA GLU A 347 17.37 -26.19 4.16
C GLU A 347 18.35 -25.69 5.23
N THR A 348 18.00 -24.61 5.94
CA THR A 348 18.82 -24.06 7.04
C THR A 348 18.93 -24.99 8.26
N ARG A 349 17.96 -25.91 8.47
CA ARG A 349 18.04 -26.93 9.53
C ARG A 349 18.93 -28.10 9.16
N THR A 350 18.96 -28.48 7.88
CA THR A 350 19.80 -29.58 7.39
C THR A 350 21.29 -29.24 7.34
N ASP A 351 21.64 -27.96 7.26
CA ASP A 351 23.03 -27.48 7.26
C ASP A 351 23.62 -27.20 8.65
N SER A 352 22.89 -27.51 9.73
CA SER A 352 23.45 -27.47 11.08
C SER A 352 24.30 -28.74 11.34
N PRO A 353 25.63 -28.64 11.59
CA PRO A 353 26.42 -29.82 11.90
C PRO A 353 25.93 -30.37 13.24
N THR A 354 25.48 -31.63 13.21
CA THR A 354 25.23 -32.44 14.40
C THR A 354 26.55 -32.66 15.14
N GLY A 355 26.89 -31.69 15.99
CA GLY A 355 27.97 -31.80 16.96
C GLY A 355 27.50 -32.57 18.20
N ASP A 356 28.32 -33.53 18.57
CA ASP A 356 28.36 -34.30 19.81
C ASP A 356 27.32 -35.41 20.03
N ASN A 357 27.79 -36.60 19.64
CA ASN A 357 27.41 -37.89 20.20
C ASN A 357 28.32 -38.16 21.41
N PRO A 358 27.84 -38.16 22.68
CA PRO A 358 28.67 -38.53 23.82
C PRO A 358 28.33 -39.96 24.26
N GLN A 359 29.04 -40.94 23.72
CA GLN A 359 29.18 -42.29 24.30
C GLN A 359 30.57 -42.79 23.88
N SER A 360 31.44 -43.40 24.67
CA SER A 360 31.62 -43.68 26.11
C SER A 360 32.68 -44.80 26.15
N ALA A 361 33.51 -44.86 27.20
CA ALA A 361 34.45 -45.93 27.58
C ALA A 361 35.86 -45.86 26.99
#